data_AF-A0AAW4X234-F1
#
_entry.id   AF-A0AAW4X234-F1
#
_cell.length_a   1.000
_cell.length_b   1.000
_cell.length_c   1.000
_cell.angle_alpha   90.00
_cell.angle_beta   90.00
_cell.angle_gamma   90.00
#
_symmetry.space_group_name_H-M   'P 1'
#
loop_
_entity.id
_entity.type
_entity.pdbx_description
1 polymer ?
#
loop_
_entity_poly.entity_id
_entity_poly.type
_entity_poly.pdbx_seq_one_letter_code
_entity_poly.pdbx_strand_id
1 'polypeptide(L)'
;MTEKSKEILDKLADVIIENKKHLTKLDSAIGDGDHGINMARGFKEVKEKINGNNYETNQELLKSVAMTLISTVGGASGPLYGTAFLYISKVIPDADFTIDSLIEIGQSAVDGIQKRGKAEQGEKTMLDAIIPAVDALKESKENGDDLEEALQKCKVKAEEGMKATIPMQATKGRASYLGERSIGHQDPGATSSYLMIKTIVDELYKYKD
;
A
#
# COMPACT_ATOMS: atom_id res chain seq x y z
N MET A 1 19.55 1.63 9.07
CA MET A 1 18.44 1.17 8.21
C MET A 1 17.07 1.40 8.81
N THR A 2 16.84 1.07 10.09
CA THR A 2 15.54 1.30 10.76
C THR A 2 15.08 2.76 10.71
N GLU A 3 15.98 3.73 10.94
CA GLU A 3 15.64 5.15 10.82
C GLU A 3 15.20 5.55 9.40
N LYS A 4 15.87 5.03 8.36
CA LYS A 4 15.47 5.25 6.96
C LYS A 4 14.06 4.70 6.69
N SER A 5 13.75 3.50 7.17
CA SER A 5 12.37 2.96 7.05
C SER A 5 11.35 3.81 7.81
N LYS A 6 11.73 4.33 8.98
CA LYS A 6 10.88 5.23 9.79
C LYS A 6 10.61 6.55 9.07
N GLU A 7 11.62 7.16 8.44
CA GLU A 7 11.47 8.37 7.63
C GLU A 7 10.53 8.14 6.43
N ILE A 8 10.69 7.02 5.72
CA ILE A 8 9.79 6.62 4.62
C ILE A 8 8.34 6.47 5.12
N LEU A 9 8.14 5.80 6.27
CA LEU A 9 6.82 5.62 6.87
C LEU A 9 6.19 6.94 7.33
N ASP A 10 6.98 7.83 7.90
CA ASP A 10 6.53 9.16 8.33
C ASP A 10 6.05 9.96 7.12
N LYS A 11 6.81 9.93 6.00
CA LYS A 11 6.41 10.61 4.78
C LYS A 11 5.19 9.97 4.11
N LEU A 12 5.11 8.65 4.11
CA LEU A 12 3.94 7.92 3.62
C LEU A 12 2.69 8.28 4.43
N ALA A 13 2.80 8.38 5.75
CA ALA A 13 1.70 8.80 6.61
C ALA A 13 1.21 10.20 6.24
N ASP A 14 2.12 11.17 6.02
CA ASP A 14 1.75 12.51 5.57
C ASP A 14 0.98 12.49 4.25
N VAL A 15 1.48 11.75 3.25
CA VAL A 15 0.82 11.65 1.94
C VAL A 15 -0.60 11.09 2.06
N ILE A 16 -0.81 10.07 2.88
CA ILE A 16 -2.15 9.50 3.10
C ILE A 16 -3.07 10.50 3.83
N ILE A 17 -2.56 11.22 4.83
CA ILE A 17 -3.32 12.22 5.57
C ILE A 17 -3.71 13.40 4.66
N GLU A 18 -2.77 13.90 3.85
CA GLU A 18 -2.99 14.98 2.88
C GLU A 18 -4.04 14.60 1.83
N ASN A 19 -4.06 13.33 1.41
CA ASN A 19 -5.00 12.81 0.41
C ASN A 19 -6.37 12.39 0.98
N LYS A 20 -6.63 12.63 2.27
CA LYS A 20 -7.91 12.29 2.96
C LYS A 20 -9.14 12.66 2.13
N LYS A 21 -9.25 13.92 1.69
CA LYS A 21 -10.43 14.41 0.96
C LYS A 21 -10.62 13.69 -0.38
N HIS A 22 -9.53 13.41 -1.08
CA HIS A 22 -9.58 12.72 -2.36
C HIS A 22 -10.03 11.27 -2.20
N LEU A 23 -9.42 10.55 -1.26
CA LEU A 23 -9.77 9.15 -0.96
C LEU A 23 -11.22 9.01 -0.48
N THR A 24 -11.68 9.92 0.38
CA THR A 24 -13.11 9.99 0.78
C THR A 24 -14.02 10.22 -0.41
N LYS A 25 -13.67 11.12 -1.33
CA LYS A 25 -14.49 11.40 -2.52
C LYS A 25 -14.62 10.17 -3.42
N LEU A 26 -13.54 9.42 -3.64
CA LEU A 26 -13.57 8.18 -4.42
C LEU A 26 -14.49 7.15 -3.77
N ASP A 27 -14.33 6.96 -2.47
CA ASP A 27 -15.13 6.00 -1.70
C ASP A 27 -16.60 6.41 -1.61
N SER A 28 -16.94 7.71 -1.55
CA SER A 28 -18.34 8.15 -1.59
C SER A 28 -19.05 7.81 -2.91
N ALA A 29 -18.32 7.58 -4.00
CA ALA A 29 -18.91 7.21 -5.28
C ALA A 29 -19.34 5.74 -5.32
N ILE A 30 -18.62 4.85 -4.62
CA ILE A 30 -18.81 3.40 -4.69
C ILE A 30 -18.82 2.68 -3.33
N GLY A 31 -18.99 3.41 -2.23
CA GLY A 31 -18.86 2.92 -0.86
C GLY A 31 -19.62 3.81 0.11
N ASP A 32 -19.16 3.85 1.37
CA ASP A 32 -19.77 4.67 2.44
C ASP A 32 -19.04 6.00 2.69
N GLY A 33 -17.98 6.30 1.94
CA GLY A 33 -17.28 7.58 1.99
C GLY A 33 -16.37 7.74 3.20
N ASP A 34 -15.97 6.65 3.84
CA ASP A 34 -15.19 6.67 5.06
C ASP A 34 -13.71 6.32 4.85
N HIS A 35 -13.31 5.79 3.68
CA HIS A 35 -11.95 5.28 3.45
C HIS A 35 -10.88 6.33 3.76
N GLY A 36 -10.98 7.52 3.17
CA GLY A 36 -10.02 8.61 3.42
C GLY A 36 -9.98 9.06 4.88
N ILE A 37 -11.12 9.05 5.58
CA ILE A 37 -11.22 9.41 7.00
C ILE A 37 -10.54 8.35 7.87
N ASN A 38 -10.85 7.08 7.63
CA ASN A 38 -10.30 5.93 8.35
C ASN A 38 -8.79 5.83 8.16
N MET A 39 -8.33 5.98 6.91
CA MET A 39 -6.90 5.96 6.57
C MET A 39 -6.16 7.12 7.24
N ALA A 40 -6.66 8.36 7.12
CA ALA A 40 -6.02 9.51 7.76
C ALA A 40 -5.96 9.38 9.29
N ARG A 41 -7.01 8.83 9.93
CA ARG A 41 -7.01 8.55 11.37
C ARG A 41 -5.90 7.57 11.73
N GLY A 42 -5.85 6.41 11.07
CA GLY A 42 -4.86 5.39 11.42
C GLY A 42 -3.43 5.80 11.10
N PHE A 43 -3.19 6.50 9.98
CA PHE A 43 -1.85 6.98 9.66
C PHE A 43 -1.37 8.11 10.56
N LYS A 44 -2.27 8.92 11.13
CA LYS A 44 -1.92 9.87 12.19
C LYS A 44 -1.42 9.13 13.44
N GLU A 45 -2.13 8.09 13.88
CA GLU A 45 -1.74 7.26 15.02
C GLU A 45 -0.43 6.50 14.75
N VAL A 46 -0.22 6.01 13.52
CA VAL A 46 1.06 5.42 13.10
C VAL A 46 2.17 6.44 13.25
N LYS A 47 1.99 7.67 12.75
CA LYS A 47 2.99 8.74 12.82
C LYS A 47 3.34 9.10 14.27
N GLU A 48 2.35 9.25 15.13
CA GLU A 48 2.57 9.47 16.57
C GLU A 48 3.33 8.31 17.20
N LYS A 49 2.97 7.06 16.85
CA LYS A 49 3.62 5.86 17.38
C LYS A 49 5.08 5.74 16.95
N ILE A 50 5.38 5.91 15.66
CA ILE A 50 6.75 5.72 15.16
C ILE A 50 7.70 6.82 15.63
N ASN A 51 7.19 8.06 15.78
CA ASN A 51 8.01 9.19 16.24
C ASN A 51 8.18 9.23 17.76
N GLY A 52 7.22 8.69 18.52
CA GLY A 52 7.29 8.60 19.98
C GLY A 52 8.07 7.40 20.52
N ASN A 53 8.59 6.51 19.67
CA ASN A 53 9.31 5.31 20.08
C ASN A 53 10.60 5.13 19.26
N ASN A 54 11.53 4.38 19.84
CA ASN A 54 12.71 3.86 19.16
C ASN A 54 12.50 2.38 18.85
N TYR A 55 13.03 1.92 17.72
CA TYR A 55 12.92 0.54 17.27
C TYR A 55 14.30 0.01 16.93
N GLU A 56 14.62 -1.19 17.37
CA GLU A 56 15.94 -1.77 17.11
C GLU A 56 16.00 -2.33 15.69
N THR A 57 14.88 -2.84 15.18
CA THR A 57 14.78 -3.48 13.86
C THR A 57 13.59 -2.98 13.04
N ASN A 58 13.69 -3.11 11.71
CA ASN A 58 12.58 -2.89 10.78
C ASN A 58 11.39 -3.81 11.08
N GLN A 59 11.66 -5.04 11.55
CA GLN A 59 10.62 -5.96 11.97
C GLN A 59 9.77 -5.39 13.11
N GLU A 60 10.39 -4.87 14.17
CA GLU A 60 9.67 -4.27 15.30
C GLU A 60 8.87 -3.03 14.89
N LEU A 61 9.50 -2.16 14.09
CA LEU A 61 8.87 -0.98 13.53
C LEU A 61 7.60 -1.33 12.75
N LEU A 62 7.69 -2.27 11.79
CA LEU A 62 6.55 -2.64 10.96
C LEU A 62 5.49 -3.45 11.71
N LYS A 63 5.86 -4.24 12.72
CA LYS A 63 4.88 -4.86 13.63
C LYS A 63 4.09 -3.79 14.39
N SER A 64 4.76 -2.74 14.86
CA SER A 64 4.10 -1.61 15.52
C SER A 64 3.12 -0.91 14.57
N VAL A 65 3.54 -0.60 13.33
CA VAL A 65 2.66 -0.03 12.30
C VAL A 65 1.45 -0.93 12.05
N ALA A 66 1.68 -2.24 11.85
CA ALA A 66 0.64 -3.21 11.61
C ALA A 66 -0.42 -3.22 12.72
N MET A 67 0.01 -3.32 13.98
CA MET A 67 -0.91 -3.35 15.12
C MET A 67 -1.69 -2.04 15.27
N THR A 68 -1.04 -0.90 15.03
CA THR A 68 -1.73 0.40 15.04
C THR A 68 -2.80 0.47 13.96
N LEU A 69 -2.52 0.06 12.72
CA LEU A 69 -3.51 0.10 11.64
C LEU A 69 -4.69 -0.85 11.91
N ILE A 70 -4.45 -2.05 12.45
CA ILE A 70 -5.50 -3.00 12.82
C ILE A 70 -6.46 -2.40 13.87
N SER A 71 -5.93 -1.66 14.84
CA SER A 71 -6.74 -1.12 15.95
C SER A 71 -7.41 0.22 15.65
N THR A 72 -6.88 1.00 14.70
CA THR A 72 -7.30 2.40 14.50
C THR A 72 -8.00 2.66 13.17
N VAL A 73 -7.70 1.91 12.10
CA VAL A 73 -8.36 2.09 10.80
C VAL A 73 -9.65 1.27 10.81
N GLY A 74 -10.78 1.96 10.62
CA GLY A 74 -12.09 1.32 10.48
C GLY A 74 -12.30 0.69 9.11
N GLY A 75 -13.38 -0.08 8.96
CA GLY A 75 -13.76 -0.69 7.70
C GLY A 75 -12.82 -1.83 7.26
N ALA A 76 -12.87 -2.18 5.98
CA ALA A 76 -12.10 -3.29 5.43
C ALA A 76 -10.59 -2.98 5.35
N SER A 77 -10.22 -1.71 5.14
CA SER A 77 -8.83 -1.31 4.89
C SER A 77 -7.90 -1.51 6.09
N GLY A 78 -8.40 -1.35 7.33
CA GLY A 78 -7.59 -1.54 8.53
C GLY A 78 -7.02 -2.95 8.70
N PRO A 79 -7.87 -3.99 8.75
CA PRO A 79 -7.41 -5.37 8.78
C PRO A 79 -6.55 -5.76 7.58
N LEU A 80 -6.81 -5.20 6.39
CA LEU A 80 -6.04 -5.52 5.17
C LEU A 80 -4.63 -4.92 5.20
N TYR A 81 -4.50 -3.60 5.36
CA TYR A 81 -3.18 -2.96 5.47
C TYR A 81 -2.44 -3.43 6.71
N GLY A 82 -3.12 -3.57 7.84
CA GLY A 82 -2.54 -4.13 9.05
C GLY A 82 -1.98 -5.54 8.85
N THR A 83 -2.70 -6.41 8.14
CA THR A 83 -2.18 -7.75 7.79
C THR A 83 -1.02 -7.66 6.80
N ALA A 84 -1.08 -6.76 5.82
CA ALA A 84 0.02 -6.53 4.88
C ALA A 84 1.31 -6.14 5.62
N PHE A 85 1.28 -5.10 6.46
CA PHE A 85 2.44 -4.68 7.25
C PHE A 85 2.93 -5.77 8.20
N LEU A 86 2.03 -6.57 8.79
CA LEU A 86 2.42 -7.70 9.63
C LEU A 86 3.17 -8.78 8.83
N TYR A 87 2.76 -9.02 7.58
CA TYR A 87 3.46 -9.95 6.70
C TYR A 87 4.81 -9.41 6.27
N ILE A 88 4.87 -8.14 5.83
CA ILE A 88 6.11 -7.45 5.46
C ILE A 88 7.10 -7.47 6.63
N SER A 89 6.65 -7.28 7.87
CA SER A 89 7.51 -7.29 9.07
C SER A 89 8.30 -8.59 9.30
N LYS A 90 7.95 -9.68 8.59
CA LYS A 90 8.64 -10.96 8.69
C LYS A 90 9.78 -11.11 7.70
N VAL A 91 9.77 -10.32 6.63
CA VAL A 91 10.71 -10.43 5.50
C VAL A 91 11.54 -9.17 5.26
N ILE A 92 11.11 -8.03 5.81
CA ILE A 92 11.83 -6.76 5.64
C ILE A 92 13.26 -6.87 6.21
N PRO A 93 14.31 -6.59 5.42
CA PRO A 93 15.68 -6.69 5.88
C PRO A 93 16.08 -5.47 6.73
N ASP A 94 17.05 -5.65 7.63
CA ASP A 94 17.77 -4.55 8.29
C ASP A 94 19.01 -4.12 7.47
N ALA A 95 18.89 -4.15 6.14
CA ALA A 95 19.91 -3.84 5.16
C ALA A 95 19.33 -2.99 4.02
N ASP A 96 20.18 -2.54 3.10
CA ASP A 96 19.73 -1.81 1.91
C ASP A 96 18.76 -2.64 1.07
N PHE A 97 17.79 -1.94 0.49
CA PHE A 97 16.77 -2.56 -0.35
C PHE A 97 17.33 -2.88 -1.74
N THR A 98 17.30 -4.16 -2.09
CA THR A 98 17.57 -4.69 -3.43
C THR A 98 16.26 -5.00 -4.16
N ILE A 99 16.31 -5.18 -5.48
CA ILE A 99 15.15 -5.64 -6.27
C ILE A 99 14.56 -6.92 -5.66
N ASP A 100 15.41 -7.87 -5.26
CA ASP A 100 15.00 -9.10 -4.58
C ASP A 100 14.21 -8.86 -3.30
N SER A 101 14.73 -8.01 -2.41
CA SER A 101 14.05 -7.70 -1.15
C SER A 101 12.72 -6.98 -1.39
N LEU A 102 12.62 -6.14 -2.43
CA LEU A 102 11.39 -5.43 -2.77
C LEU A 102 10.34 -6.37 -3.36
N ILE A 103 10.75 -7.36 -4.17
CA ILE A 103 9.87 -8.43 -4.63
C ILE A 103 9.33 -9.22 -3.44
N GLU A 104 10.19 -9.63 -2.50
CA GLU A 104 9.79 -10.41 -1.33
C GLU A 104 8.83 -9.63 -0.40
N ILE A 105 9.12 -8.35 -0.16
CA ILE A 105 8.26 -7.43 0.59
C ILE A 105 6.91 -7.29 -0.09
N GLY A 106 6.90 -6.99 -1.39
CA GLY A 106 5.68 -6.79 -2.16
C GLY A 106 4.82 -8.05 -2.24
N GLN A 107 5.43 -9.21 -2.50
CA GLN A 107 4.74 -10.50 -2.52
C GLN A 107 4.17 -10.85 -1.14
N SER A 108 4.92 -10.60 -0.07
CA SER A 108 4.42 -10.81 1.31
C SER A 108 3.21 -9.93 1.63
N ALA A 109 3.18 -8.69 1.13
CA ALA A 109 2.03 -7.80 1.25
C ALA A 109 0.80 -8.37 0.52
N VAL A 110 0.98 -8.82 -0.73
CA VAL A 110 -0.06 -9.47 -1.54
C VAL A 110 -0.61 -10.69 -0.79
N ASP A 111 0.25 -11.60 -0.35
CA ASP A 111 -0.15 -12.83 0.35
C ASP A 111 -0.96 -12.53 1.62
N GLY A 112 -0.53 -11.52 2.39
CA GLY A 112 -1.23 -11.06 3.59
C GLY A 112 -2.63 -10.54 3.27
N ILE A 113 -2.75 -9.70 2.24
CA ILE A 113 -4.02 -9.12 1.79
C ILE A 113 -4.94 -10.21 1.24
N GLN A 114 -4.46 -11.08 0.36
CA GLN A 114 -5.25 -12.17 -0.21
C GLN A 114 -5.72 -13.14 0.87
N LYS A 115 -4.85 -13.49 1.84
CA LYS A 115 -5.23 -14.36 2.95
C LYS A 115 -6.37 -13.77 3.77
N ARG A 116 -6.32 -12.46 4.06
CA ARG A 116 -7.30 -11.75 4.88
C ARG A 116 -8.59 -11.43 4.12
N GLY A 117 -8.47 -10.86 2.92
CA GLY A 117 -9.56 -10.31 2.13
C GLY A 117 -10.20 -11.29 1.15
N LYS A 118 -9.54 -12.44 0.88
CA LYS A 118 -9.99 -13.44 -0.10
C LYS A 118 -10.30 -12.81 -1.46
N ALA A 119 -9.45 -11.86 -1.87
CA ALA A 119 -9.55 -11.15 -3.12
C ALA A 119 -8.40 -11.53 -4.05
N GLU A 120 -8.63 -11.42 -5.34
CA GLU A 120 -7.66 -11.63 -6.42
C GLU A 120 -7.52 -10.35 -7.26
N GLN A 121 -6.55 -10.35 -8.18
CA GLN A 121 -6.45 -9.29 -9.18
C GLN A 121 -7.69 -9.33 -10.11
N GLY A 122 -8.15 -8.17 -10.54
CA GLY A 122 -9.35 -8.01 -11.38
C GLY A 122 -10.64 -7.84 -10.58
N GLU A 123 -10.59 -7.92 -9.25
CA GLU A 123 -11.77 -7.82 -8.38
C GLU A 123 -12.09 -6.39 -7.91
N LYS A 124 -11.40 -5.40 -8.49
CA LYS A 124 -11.51 -3.96 -8.20
C LYS A 124 -11.18 -3.65 -6.74
N THR A 125 -9.95 -3.95 -6.34
CA THR A 125 -9.44 -3.76 -4.98
C THR A 125 -8.03 -3.19 -4.96
N MET A 126 -7.49 -2.99 -3.76
CA MET A 126 -6.09 -2.60 -3.55
C MET A 126 -5.05 -3.51 -4.23
N LEU A 127 -5.39 -4.77 -4.50
CA LEU A 127 -4.51 -5.72 -5.17
C LEU A 127 -4.27 -5.36 -6.64
N ASP A 128 -5.21 -4.65 -7.27
CA ASP A 128 -5.09 -4.23 -8.67
C ASP A 128 -3.98 -3.19 -8.87
N ALA A 129 -3.57 -2.48 -7.82
CA ALA A 129 -2.39 -1.63 -7.86
C ALA A 129 -1.12 -2.36 -7.39
N ILE A 130 -1.22 -3.22 -6.37
CA ILE A 130 -0.05 -3.85 -5.74
C ILE A 130 0.54 -4.95 -6.63
N ILE A 131 -0.30 -5.84 -7.18
CA ILE A 131 0.18 -7.00 -7.96
C ILE A 131 0.96 -6.54 -9.20
N PRO A 132 0.44 -5.63 -10.05
CA PRO A 132 1.21 -5.11 -11.19
C PRO A 132 2.54 -4.46 -10.80
N ALA A 133 2.59 -3.79 -9.65
CA ALA A 133 3.82 -3.18 -9.15
C ALA A 133 4.88 -4.24 -8.80
N VAL A 134 4.45 -5.32 -8.14
CA VAL A 134 5.33 -6.45 -7.78
C VAL A 134 5.79 -7.21 -9.03
N ASP A 135 4.91 -7.43 -9.99
CA ASP A 135 5.26 -8.11 -11.24
C ASP A 135 6.25 -7.29 -12.07
N ALA A 136 6.15 -5.95 -12.04
CA ALA A 136 7.13 -5.08 -12.66
C ALA A 136 8.54 -5.25 -12.06
N LEU A 137 8.65 -5.43 -10.74
CA LEU A 137 9.94 -5.69 -10.09
C LEU A 137 10.51 -7.04 -10.51
N LYS A 138 9.67 -8.08 -10.61
CA LYS A 138 10.06 -9.40 -11.10
C LYS A 138 10.56 -9.35 -12.54
N GLU A 139 9.82 -8.69 -13.42
CA GLU A 139 10.21 -8.48 -14.82
C GLU A 139 11.53 -7.71 -14.92
N SER A 140 11.71 -6.66 -14.10
CA SER A 140 12.94 -5.87 -14.08
C SER A 140 14.15 -6.71 -13.66
N LYS A 141 13.97 -7.59 -12.66
CA LYS A 141 14.99 -8.56 -12.25
C LYS A 141 15.37 -9.51 -13.39
N GLU A 142 14.38 -10.05 -14.10
CA GLU A 142 14.61 -10.95 -15.23
C GLU A 142 15.36 -10.28 -16.39
N ASN A 143 15.07 -8.99 -16.63
CA ASN A 143 15.72 -8.19 -17.65
C ASN A 143 17.14 -7.71 -17.26
N GLY A 144 17.51 -7.83 -15.98
CA GLY A 144 18.79 -7.33 -15.47
C GLY A 144 18.84 -5.81 -15.35
N ASP A 145 17.67 -5.17 -15.20
CA ASP A 145 17.56 -3.73 -14.96
C ASP A 145 18.22 -3.35 -13.62
N ASP A 146 18.66 -2.10 -13.51
CA ASP A 146 19.11 -1.58 -12.22
C ASP A 146 17.94 -1.25 -11.27
N LEU A 147 18.27 -0.95 -10.01
CA LEU A 147 17.26 -0.67 -8.98
C LEU A 147 16.39 0.55 -9.32
N GLU A 148 16.96 1.57 -9.97
CA GLU A 148 16.21 2.77 -10.33
C GLU A 148 15.20 2.46 -11.43
N GLU A 149 15.64 1.80 -12.50
CA GLU A 149 14.75 1.35 -13.58
C GLU A 149 13.61 0.48 -13.03
N ALA A 150 13.93 -0.48 -12.16
CA ALA A 150 12.95 -1.34 -11.50
C ALA A 150 11.94 -0.56 -10.66
N LEU A 151 12.40 0.44 -9.88
CA LEU A 151 11.55 1.29 -9.05
C LEU A 151 10.64 2.20 -9.90
N GLN A 152 11.13 2.76 -11.01
CA GLN A 152 10.25 3.53 -11.91
C GLN A 152 9.17 2.63 -12.54
N LYS A 153 9.54 1.45 -13.05
CA LYS A 153 8.59 0.49 -13.62
C LYS A 153 7.54 0.06 -12.60
N CYS A 154 7.96 -0.22 -11.36
CA CYS A 154 7.09 -0.50 -10.22
C CYS A 154 6.06 0.61 -9.98
N LYS A 155 6.50 1.88 -9.90
CA LYS A 155 5.62 3.03 -9.70
C LYS A 155 4.63 3.20 -10.86
N VAL A 156 5.10 3.08 -12.11
CA VAL A 156 4.24 3.20 -13.30
C VAL A 156 3.18 2.11 -13.31
N LYS A 157 3.56 0.86 -13.04
CA LYS A 157 2.61 -0.27 -13.04
C LYS A 157 1.61 -0.20 -11.91
N ALA A 158 1.99 0.32 -10.74
CA ALA A 158 1.05 0.64 -9.67
C ALA A 158 0.00 1.67 -10.09
N GLU A 159 0.42 2.71 -10.83
CA GLU A 159 -0.48 3.76 -11.33
C GLU A 159 -1.44 3.22 -12.39
N GLU A 160 -0.92 2.45 -13.35
CA GLU A 160 -1.71 1.79 -14.38
C GLU A 160 -2.75 0.86 -13.76
N GLY A 161 -2.32 0.03 -12.80
CA GLY A 161 -3.19 -0.89 -12.06
C GLY A 161 -4.31 -0.17 -11.29
N MET A 162 -3.97 0.91 -10.58
CA MET A 162 -4.96 1.78 -9.94
C MET A 162 -5.97 2.34 -10.94
N LYS A 163 -5.52 2.90 -12.07
CA LYS A 163 -6.41 3.47 -13.11
C LYS A 163 -7.26 2.39 -13.79
N ALA A 164 -6.72 1.19 -13.96
CA ALA A 164 -7.42 0.05 -14.55
C ALA A 164 -8.63 -0.37 -13.72
N THR A 165 -8.72 0.01 -12.44
CA THR A 165 -9.92 -0.24 -11.64
C THR A 165 -11.15 0.52 -12.14
N ILE A 166 -11.01 1.63 -12.86
CA ILE A 166 -12.14 2.47 -13.32
C ILE A 166 -13.18 1.67 -14.12
N PRO A 167 -12.83 0.97 -15.21
CA PRO A 167 -13.79 0.20 -15.99
C PRO A 167 -14.25 -1.11 -15.33
N MET A 168 -13.65 -1.53 -14.21
CA MET A 168 -13.99 -2.82 -13.57
C MET A 168 -15.31 -2.74 -12.80
N GLN A 169 -16.07 -3.84 -12.84
CA GLN A 169 -17.14 -4.09 -11.89
C GLN A 169 -16.56 -4.69 -10.61
N ALA A 170 -16.91 -4.13 -9.45
CA ALA A 170 -16.47 -4.65 -8.16
C ALA A 170 -17.11 -6.01 -7.84
N THR A 171 -16.29 -6.97 -7.41
CA THR A 171 -16.75 -8.26 -6.85
C THR A 171 -16.45 -8.40 -5.36
N LYS A 172 -15.67 -7.47 -4.79
CA LYS A 172 -15.30 -7.44 -3.36
C LYS A 172 -15.63 -6.10 -2.70
N GLY A 173 -15.61 -6.11 -1.37
CA GLY A 173 -15.83 -4.91 -0.55
C GLY A 173 -17.26 -4.35 -0.67
N ARG A 174 -17.46 -3.12 -0.18
CA ARG A 174 -18.76 -2.44 -0.27
C ARG A 174 -19.16 -2.08 -1.71
N ALA A 175 -18.17 -1.85 -2.58
CA ALA A 175 -18.39 -1.51 -3.97
C ALA A 175 -19.13 -2.60 -4.75
N SER A 176 -18.97 -3.88 -4.37
CA SER A 176 -19.68 -4.97 -5.04
C SER A 176 -21.20 -4.93 -4.85
N TYR A 177 -21.69 -4.27 -3.80
CA TYR A 177 -23.13 -4.11 -3.55
C TYR A 177 -23.82 -3.23 -4.60
N LEU A 178 -23.05 -2.45 -5.37
CA LEU A 178 -23.56 -1.59 -6.43
C LEU A 178 -23.66 -2.28 -7.79
N GLY A 179 -23.09 -3.49 -7.95
CA GLY A 179 -23.05 -4.20 -9.23
C GLY A 179 -22.44 -3.34 -10.33
N GLU A 180 -23.08 -3.28 -11.50
CA GLU A 180 -22.64 -2.48 -12.65
C GLU A 180 -22.46 -0.99 -12.35
N ARG A 181 -23.15 -0.44 -11.33
CA ARG A 181 -22.99 0.97 -10.93
C ARG A 181 -21.62 1.28 -10.33
N SER A 182 -20.80 0.27 -10.02
CA SER A 182 -19.40 0.46 -9.62
C SER A 182 -18.46 0.75 -10.81
N ILE A 183 -18.90 0.47 -12.05
CA ILE A 183 -18.14 0.72 -13.28
C ILE A 183 -18.07 2.24 -13.53
N GLY A 184 -16.90 2.72 -13.98
CA GLY A 184 -16.63 4.13 -14.25
C GLY A 184 -16.07 4.90 -13.04
N HIS A 185 -15.87 4.23 -11.90
CA HIS A 185 -15.34 4.83 -10.69
C HIS A 185 -14.04 4.14 -10.26
N GLN A 186 -13.02 4.91 -9.89
CA GLN A 186 -11.73 4.38 -9.41
C GLN A 186 -11.85 3.83 -7.99
N ASP A 187 -11.18 2.70 -7.71
CA ASP A 187 -11.17 2.10 -6.38
C ASP A 187 -10.37 2.92 -5.36
N PRO A 188 -10.94 3.29 -4.20
CA PRO A 188 -10.23 4.02 -3.17
C PRO A 188 -9.06 3.22 -2.55
N GLY A 189 -9.18 1.89 -2.44
CA GLY A 189 -8.13 1.01 -1.91
C GLY A 189 -6.91 0.92 -2.84
N ALA A 190 -7.14 0.75 -4.14
CA ALA A 190 -6.10 0.79 -5.17
C ALA A 190 -5.40 2.15 -5.20
N THR A 191 -6.17 3.24 -5.01
CA THR A 191 -5.63 4.60 -4.94
C THR A 191 -4.72 4.79 -3.74
N SER A 192 -5.14 4.38 -2.53
CA SER A 192 -4.27 4.48 -1.35
C SER A 192 -3.03 3.59 -1.49
N SER A 193 -3.13 2.41 -2.10
CA SER A 193 -1.96 1.56 -2.36
C SER A 193 -0.98 2.18 -3.33
N TYR A 194 -1.46 2.77 -4.43
CA TYR A 194 -0.62 3.52 -5.36
C TYR A 194 0.09 4.68 -4.65
N LEU A 195 -0.61 5.47 -3.84
CA LEU A 195 -0.01 6.57 -3.08
C LEU A 195 1.12 6.09 -2.16
N MET A 196 0.92 4.95 -1.48
CA MET A 196 1.96 4.33 -0.65
C MET A 196 3.16 3.88 -1.48
N ILE A 197 2.93 3.12 -2.57
CA ILE A 197 4.00 2.62 -3.45
C ILE A 197 4.79 3.79 -4.04
N LYS A 198 4.10 4.78 -4.61
CA LYS A 198 4.71 6.00 -5.16
C LYS A 198 5.60 6.68 -4.12
N THR A 199 5.11 6.83 -2.89
CA THR A 199 5.89 7.50 -1.83
C THR A 199 7.12 6.68 -1.45
N ILE A 200 6.99 5.37 -1.29
CA ILE A 200 8.13 4.48 -1.00
C ILE A 200 9.18 4.60 -2.10
N VAL A 201 8.76 4.51 -3.37
CA VAL A 201 9.65 4.66 -4.52
C VAL A 201 10.34 6.02 -4.51
N ASP A 202 9.57 7.12 -4.39
CA ASP A 202 10.11 8.48 -4.43
C ASP A 202 11.06 8.77 -3.26
N GLU A 203 10.85 8.19 -2.07
CA GLU A 203 11.79 8.31 -0.95
C GLU A 203 13.03 7.44 -1.12
N LEU A 204 12.92 6.22 -1.67
CA LEU A 204 14.09 5.38 -1.94
C LEU A 204 15.07 6.03 -2.92
N TYR A 205 14.58 6.87 -3.84
CA TYR A 205 15.43 7.69 -4.71
C TYR A 205 16.31 8.69 -3.98
N LYS A 206 15.81 9.29 -2.90
CA LYS A 206 16.54 10.37 -2.20
C LYS A 206 17.78 9.89 -1.47
N TYR A 207 17.88 8.58 -1.19
CA TYR A 207 19.03 7.98 -0.52
C TYR A 207 20.06 7.42 -1.50
N LYS A 208 20.05 7.87 -2.77
CA LYS A 208 21.05 7.50 -3.77
C LYS A 208 22.33 8.37 -3.68
N ASP A 209 22.31 9.40 -2.84
CA ASP A 209 23.41 10.34 -2.58
C ASP A 209 24.06 10.14 -1.21
#